data_AF-A0AB34K1D5-F1
#
_entry.id   AF-A0AB34K1D5-F1
#
_cell.length_a   1.000
_cell.length_b   1.000
_cell.length_c   1.000
_cell.angle_alpha   90.00
_cell.angle_beta   90.00
_cell.angle_gamma   90.00
#
_symmetry.space_group_name_H-M   'P 1'
#
loop_
_entity.id
_entity.type
_entity.pdbx_description
1 polymer ?
#
loop_
_entity_poly.entity_id
_entity_poly.type
_entity_poly.pdbx_seq_one_letter_code
_entity_poly.pdbx_strand_id
1 'polypeptide(L)'
;MATLEGVYDFQHPGGNFEVHLRSKNRFFCPKFQAKATWELKEEGGEHKLYIDWGKFGKYELVVDLASKAASGSAVGKPESWRKMAFKRPFCAAELALFDSEWSFIHPKGDFKVEFRADGYNHFVCPDFPAHSHWRVEDDSPTPTVYINFGKYGEYLVKLSEDGSEFEGAAKGDPSNWRKGKRLGNSDTSAVHEHDH
;
A
#
# COMPACT_ATOMS: atom_id res chain seq x y z
N MET A 1 -5.21 22.00 -3.22
CA MET A 1 -5.37 21.08 -4.38
C MET A 1 -6.09 19.83 -3.90
N ALA A 2 -7.06 19.33 -4.65
CA ALA A 2 -7.72 18.07 -4.31
C ALA A 2 -6.70 16.92 -4.47
N THR A 3 -6.51 16.12 -3.42
CA THR A 3 -5.65 14.94 -3.48
C THR A 3 -6.45 13.74 -3.97
N LEU A 4 -5.89 13.03 -4.95
CA LEU A 4 -6.41 11.74 -5.43
C LEU A 4 -5.93 10.56 -4.58
N GLU A 5 -5.20 10.80 -3.49
CA GLU A 5 -4.77 9.69 -2.62
C GLU A 5 -5.99 9.01 -1.99
N GLY A 6 -5.92 7.68 -1.92
CA GLY A 6 -6.95 6.83 -1.34
C GLY A 6 -7.12 5.51 -2.07
N VAL A 7 -8.22 4.85 -1.75
CA VAL A 7 -8.59 3.53 -2.25
C VAL A 7 -9.67 3.69 -3.32
N TYR A 8 -9.51 2.95 -4.42
CA TYR A 8 -10.38 3.00 -5.59
C TYR A 8 -10.80 1.60 -6.01
N ASP A 9 -12.03 1.47 -6.50
CA ASP A 9 -12.44 0.32 -7.31
C ASP A 9 -11.97 0.55 -8.76
N PHE A 10 -11.06 -0.29 -9.24
CA PHE A 10 -10.53 -0.25 -10.60
C PHE A 10 -11.23 -1.29 -11.46
N GLN A 11 -11.86 -0.84 -12.54
CA GLN A 11 -12.68 -1.66 -13.42
C GLN A 11 -12.05 -1.76 -14.81
N HIS A 12 -12.13 -2.95 -15.37
CA HIS A 12 -11.70 -3.26 -16.73
C HIS A 12 -12.62 -4.35 -17.31
N PRO A 13 -12.52 -4.71 -18.61
CA PRO A 13 -13.40 -5.71 -19.23
C PRO A 13 -13.41 -7.09 -18.55
N GLY A 14 -12.36 -7.43 -17.80
CA GLY A 14 -12.23 -8.73 -17.12
C GLY A 14 -12.70 -8.73 -15.66
N GLY A 15 -13.23 -7.61 -15.15
CA GLY A 15 -13.74 -7.49 -13.79
C GLY A 15 -13.28 -6.22 -13.09
N ASN A 16 -13.36 -6.27 -11.76
CA ASN A 16 -12.95 -5.17 -10.90
C ASN A 16 -12.08 -5.66 -9.74
N PHE A 17 -11.28 -4.76 -9.20
CA PHE A 17 -10.44 -4.99 -8.04
C PHE A 17 -9.97 -3.67 -7.44
N GLU A 18 -9.51 -3.73 -6.21
CA GLU A 18 -9.04 -2.56 -5.49
C GLU A 18 -7.65 -2.11 -5.95
N VAL A 19 -7.47 -0.79 -6.04
CA VAL A 19 -6.17 -0.12 -6.25
C VAL A 19 -6.04 1.08 -5.33
N HIS A 20 -4.79 1.44 -5.04
CA HIS A 20 -4.43 2.47 -4.08
C HIS A 20 -3.60 3.51 -4.84
N LEU A 21 -4.06 4.76 -4.81
CA LEU A 21 -3.23 5.91 -5.17
C LEU A 21 -2.57 6.38 -3.88
N ARG A 22 -1.28 6.10 -3.72
CA ARG A 22 -0.49 6.45 -2.53
C ARG A 22 0.40 7.65 -2.80
N SER A 23 0.86 8.28 -1.73
CA SER A 23 1.86 9.34 -1.77
C SER A 23 3.16 8.90 -2.46
N LYS A 24 3.96 9.89 -2.86
CA LYS A 24 5.17 9.72 -3.68
C LYS A 24 4.85 9.05 -5.03
N ASN A 25 3.69 9.37 -5.61
CA ASN A 25 3.26 8.89 -6.92
C ASN A 25 3.24 7.35 -7.04
N ARG A 26 2.96 6.62 -5.96
CA ARG A 26 2.95 5.15 -5.97
C ARG A 26 1.56 4.61 -6.26
N PHE A 27 1.45 3.85 -7.34
CA PHE A 27 0.25 3.10 -7.65
C PHE A 27 0.42 1.69 -7.07
N PHE A 28 -0.53 1.23 -6.28
CA PHE A 28 -0.46 -0.10 -5.69
C PHE A 28 -1.74 -0.88 -5.95
N CYS A 29 -1.61 -2.12 -6.39
CA CYS A 29 -2.71 -3.05 -6.53
C CYS A 29 -2.39 -4.32 -5.71
N PRO A 30 -3.13 -4.60 -4.63
CA PRO A 30 -2.89 -5.76 -3.78
C PRO A 30 -2.88 -7.08 -4.56
N LYS A 31 -3.75 -7.20 -5.57
CA LYS A 31 -3.96 -8.43 -6.35
C LYS A 31 -2.90 -8.64 -7.43
N PHE A 32 -2.39 -7.56 -8.02
CA PHE A 32 -1.45 -7.62 -9.14
C PHE A 32 -0.26 -6.70 -8.87
N GLN A 33 0.57 -7.13 -7.92
CA GLN A 33 1.72 -6.37 -7.44
C GLN A 33 2.79 -6.18 -8.53
N ALA A 34 3.27 -4.95 -8.63
CA ALA A 34 4.38 -4.52 -9.45
C ALA A 34 4.86 -3.15 -8.97
N LYS A 35 6.10 -2.79 -9.27
CA LYS A 35 6.53 -1.39 -9.19
C LYS A 35 5.69 -0.57 -10.17
N ALA A 36 4.89 0.35 -9.64
CA ALA A 36 3.95 1.12 -10.42
C ALA A 36 3.79 2.53 -9.88
N THR A 37 3.53 3.47 -10.78
CA THR A 37 3.43 4.89 -10.46
C THR A 37 2.17 5.52 -11.02
N TRP A 38 1.74 6.62 -10.44
CA TRP A 38 0.68 7.47 -10.97
C TRP A 38 1.07 8.94 -10.96
N GLU A 39 0.50 9.71 -11.88
CA GLU A 39 0.73 11.16 -11.98
C GLU A 39 -0.55 11.84 -12.45
N LEU A 40 -0.89 12.99 -11.86
CA LEU A 40 -2.00 13.83 -12.30
C LEU A 40 -1.45 15.05 -13.05
N LYS A 41 -1.90 15.27 -14.28
CA LYS A 41 -1.57 16.45 -15.09
C LYS A 41 -2.82 17.19 -15.51
N GLU A 42 -2.65 18.46 -15.84
CA GLU A 42 -3.68 19.24 -16.54
C GLU A 42 -3.25 19.42 -17.99
N GLU A 43 -4.06 18.93 -18.93
CA GLU A 43 -3.79 18.97 -20.36
C GLU A 43 -5.07 19.33 -21.11
N GLY A 44 -5.03 20.35 -21.96
CA GLY A 44 -6.19 20.73 -22.78
C GLY A 44 -7.42 21.17 -21.97
N GLY A 45 -7.24 21.62 -20.73
CA GLY A 45 -8.34 21.99 -19.81
C GLY A 45 -8.96 20.82 -19.05
N GLU A 46 -8.40 19.61 -19.17
CA GLU A 46 -8.83 18.41 -18.45
C GLU A 46 -7.74 17.91 -17.50
N HIS A 47 -8.15 17.29 -16.39
CA HIS A 47 -7.23 16.59 -15.50
C HIS A 47 -7.06 15.15 -15.96
N LYS A 48 -5.82 14.74 -16.22
CA LYS A 48 -5.47 13.39 -16.68
C LYS A 48 -4.62 12.67 -15.65
N LEU A 49 -5.08 11.48 -15.26
CA LEU A 49 -4.35 10.51 -14.45
C LEU A 49 -3.60 9.56 -15.37
N TYR A 50 -2.28 9.61 -15.30
CA TYR A 50 -1.37 8.68 -15.93
C TYR A 50 -0.99 7.60 -14.95
N ILE A 51 -1.11 6.33 -15.35
CA ILE A 51 -0.68 5.18 -14.54
C ILE A 51 0.34 4.40 -15.35
N ASP A 52 1.53 4.22 -14.80
CA ASP A 52 2.53 3.28 -15.32
C ASP A 52 2.55 2.06 -14.39
N TRP A 53 2.00 0.95 -14.87
CA TRP A 53 1.86 -0.28 -14.09
C TRP A 53 2.88 -1.35 -14.51
N GLY A 54 4.04 -0.91 -15.02
CA GLY A 54 5.14 -1.79 -15.40
C GLY A 54 4.68 -2.86 -16.40
N LYS A 55 4.81 -4.15 -16.01
CA LYS A 55 4.42 -5.28 -16.86
C LYS A 55 2.94 -5.32 -17.24
N PHE A 56 2.07 -4.60 -16.52
CA PHE A 56 0.64 -4.53 -16.79
C PHE A 56 0.26 -3.37 -17.72
N GLY A 57 1.22 -2.58 -18.18
CA GLY A 57 1.04 -1.53 -19.17
C GLY A 57 0.79 -0.14 -18.58
N LYS A 58 0.49 0.80 -19.49
CA LYS A 58 0.30 2.22 -19.19
C LYS A 58 -1.12 2.64 -19.52
N TYR A 59 -1.66 3.54 -18.71
CA TYR A 59 -3.04 4.00 -18.80
C TYR A 59 -3.12 5.52 -18.74
N GLU A 60 -4.06 6.07 -19.48
CA GLU A 60 -4.43 7.49 -19.44
C GLU A 60 -5.93 7.57 -19.15
N LEU A 61 -6.28 8.29 -18.08
CA LEU A 61 -7.66 8.43 -17.61
C LEU A 61 -7.99 9.90 -17.39
N VAL A 62 -9.12 10.36 -17.91
CA VAL A 62 -9.68 11.68 -17.57
C VAL A 62 -10.31 11.59 -16.18
N VAL A 63 -10.00 12.55 -15.32
CA VAL A 63 -10.42 12.60 -13.91
C VAL A 63 -11.45 13.69 -13.70
N ASP A 64 -12.57 13.33 -13.08
CA ASP A 64 -13.46 14.28 -12.43
C ASP A 64 -12.96 14.51 -11.00
N LEU A 65 -12.38 15.69 -10.73
CA LEU A 65 -11.84 16.00 -9.40
C LEU A 65 -12.91 16.12 -8.30
N ALA A 66 -14.17 16.38 -8.65
CA ALA A 66 -15.24 16.52 -7.67
C ALA A 66 -15.65 15.16 -7.10
N SER A 67 -15.84 14.16 -7.97
CA SER A 67 -16.16 12.79 -7.57
C SER A 67 -14.92 11.91 -7.33
N LYS A 68 -13.75 12.38 -7.77
CA LYS A 68 -12.51 11.59 -7.90
C LYS A 68 -12.66 10.37 -8.81
N ALA A 69 -13.72 10.28 -9.61
CA ALA A 69 -13.85 9.22 -10.59
C ALA A 69 -12.89 9.47 -11.77
N ALA A 70 -12.40 8.41 -12.38
CA ALA A 70 -11.58 8.50 -13.58
C ALA A 70 -12.01 7.48 -14.62
N SER A 71 -11.90 7.83 -15.91
CA SER A 71 -12.18 6.91 -17.00
C SER A 71 -11.25 7.15 -18.19
N GLY A 72 -10.87 6.07 -18.87
CA GLY A 72 -9.98 6.17 -20.01
C GLY A 72 -9.60 4.80 -20.53
N SER A 73 -8.36 4.61 -20.94
CA SER A 73 -7.94 3.37 -21.60
C SER A 73 -6.45 3.10 -21.45
N ALA A 74 -6.02 1.92 -21.90
CA ALA A 74 -4.60 1.68 -22.13
C ALA A 74 -4.07 2.63 -23.22
N VAL A 75 -2.87 3.16 -23.02
CA VAL A 75 -2.26 4.12 -23.95
C VAL A 75 -2.18 3.52 -25.37
N GLY A 76 -2.71 4.24 -26.34
CA GLY A 76 -2.76 3.82 -27.75
C GLY A 76 -3.79 2.73 -28.08
N LYS A 77 -4.65 2.34 -27.12
CA LYS A 77 -5.65 1.28 -27.26
C LYS A 77 -7.00 1.70 -26.67
N PRO A 78 -7.74 2.63 -27.31
CA PRO A 78 -8.98 3.18 -26.78
C PRO A 78 -10.06 2.13 -26.50
N GLU A 79 -10.04 1.00 -27.23
CA GLU A 79 -10.92 -0.14 -27.01
C GLU A 79 -10.65 -0.88 -25.68
N SER A 80 -9.43 -0.75 -25.13
CA SER A 80 -9.04 -1.32 -23.84
C SER A 80 -9.35 -0.35 -22.70
N TRP A 81 -10.64 -0.13 -22.46
CA TRP A 81 -11.13 0.85 -21.48
C TRP A 81 -10.79 0.50 -20.03
N ARG A 82 -10.69 1.52 -19.17
CA ARG A 82 -10.54 1.44 -17.70
C ARG A 82 -11.43 2.47 -17.01
N LYS A 83 -11.91 2.16 -15.81
CA LYS A 83 -12.62 3.09 -14.93
C LYS A 83 -12.10 2.97 -13.50
N MET A 84 -12.14 4.07 -12.77
CA MET A 84 -11.83 4.14 -11.35
C MET A 84 -12.95 4.88 -10.62
N ALA A 85 -13.44 4.30 -9.53
CA ALA A 85 -14.38 4.94 -8.63
C ALA A 85 -13.74 5.06 -7.24
N PHE A 86 -13.77 6.27 -6.66
CA PHE A 86 -13.24 6.49 -5.32
C PHE A 86 -14.07 5.74 -4.29
N LYS A 87 -13.42 4.87 -3.52
CA LYS A 87 -14.06 4.04 -2.50
C LYS A 87 -13.99 4.72 -1.13
N ARG A 88 -12.79 5.14 -0.71
CA ARG A 88 -12.55 5.77 0.60
C ARG A 88 -11.17 6.44 0.67
N PRO A 89 -10.97 7.42 1.59
CA PRO A 89 -9.63 7.82 1.98
C PRO A 89 -8.92 6.68 2.75
N PHE A 90 -7.59 6.79 2.87
CA PHE A 90 -6.85 6.00 3.87
C PHE A 90 -7.21 6.48 5.28
N CYS A 91 -7.32 5.56 6.24
CA CYS A 91 -7.46 5.92 7.65
C CYS A 91 -6.12 6.37 8.25
N ALA A 92 -6.17 6.99 9.43
CA ALA A 92 -4.96 7.48 10.10
C ALA A 92 -3.97 6.33 10.38
N ALA A 93 -4.46 5.17 10.81
CA ALA A 93 -3.64 3.99 11.03
C ALA A 93 -2.93 3.49 9.76
N GLU A 94 -3.62 3.44 8.62
CA GLU A 94 -3.01 3.09 7.32
C GLU A 94 -1.91 4.08 6.94
N LEU A 95 -2.18 5.38 7.05
CA LEU A 95 -1.21 6.43 6.73
C LEU A 95 0.02 6.38 7.65
N ALA A 96 -0.18 6.10 8.94
CA ALA A 96 0.91 5.95 9.90
C ALA A 96 1.78 4.71 9.61
N LEU A 97 1.19 3.65 9.06
CA LEU A 97 1.91 2.44 8.67
C LEU A 97 2.75 2.63 7.41
N PHE A 98 2.34 3.49 6.48
CA PHE A 98 3.06 3.67 5.21
C PHE A 98 4.45 4.28 5.40
N ASP A 99 5.49 3.57 4.92
CA ASP A 99 6.90 3.97 5.01
C ASP A 99 7.29 4.38 6.44
N SER A 100 7.11 3.45 7.37
CA SER A 100 7.30 3.70 8.80
C SER A 100 8.27 2.74 9.45
N GLU A 101 8.92 3.21 10.51
CA GLU A 101 9.79 2.41 11.39
C GLU A 101 9.09 2.13 12.71
N TRP A 102 9.33 0.93 13.26
CA TRP A 102 8.68 0.45 14.46
C TRP A 102 9.67 -0.31 15.35
N SER A 103 9.51 -0.19 16.67
CA SER A 103 10.03 -1.17 17.62
C SER A 103 9.04 -2.31 17.69
N PHE A 104 9.47 -3.50 17.27
CA PHE A 104 8.70 -4.74 17.23
C PHE A 104 9.03 -5.57 18.47
N ILE A 105 8.07 -5.69 19.37
CA ILE A 105 8.26 -6.18 20.73
C ILE A 105 7.69 -7.59 20.86
N HIS A 106 8.46 -8.46 21.50
CA HIS A 106 8.12 -9.86 21.77
C HIS A 106 8.64 -10.28 23.16
N PRO A 107 8.30 -11.49 23.66
CA PRO A 107 8.66 -11.89 25.03
C PRO A 107 10.15 -11.87 25.38
N LYS A 108 11.04 -11.88 24.38
CA LYS A 108 12.50 -11.96 24.59
C LYS A 108 13.23 -10.63 24.29
N GLY A 109 12.51 -9.57 23.97
CA GLY A 109 13.09 -8.26 23.65
C GLY A 109 12.31 -7.53 22.57
N ASP A 110 12.98 -6.57 21.95
CA ASP A 110 12.47 -5.82 20.82
C ASP A 110 13.56 -5.62 19.76
N PHE A 111 13.12 -5.38 18.53
CA PHE A 111 14.00 -5.09 17.40
C PHE A 111 13.31 -4.13 16.44
N LYS A 112 14.10 -3.44 15.62
CA LYS A 112 13.58 -2.48 14.65
C LYS A 112 13.05 -3.18 13.41
N VAL A 113 11.91 -2.72 12.91
CA VAL A 113 11.32 -3.13 11.63
C VAL A 113 10.82 -1.94 10.82
N GLU A 114 10.62 -2.15 9.52
CA GLU A 114 10.03 -1.17 8.62
C GLU A 114 8.83 -1.76 7.88
N PHE A 115 7.77 -0.96 7.75
CA PHE A 115 6.64 -1.23 6.86
C PHE A 115 6.77 -0.32 5.64
N ARG A 116 7.26 -0.86 4.52
CA ARG A 116 7.40 -0.11 3.28
C ARG A 116 6.09 -0.16 2.50
N ALA A 117 5.58 0.98 2.06
CA ALA A 117 4.37 1.07 1.24
C ALA A 117 4.69 1.08 -0.27
N ASP A 118 5.66 0.26 -0.67
CA ASP A 118 6.10 0.11 -2.06
C ASP A 118 5.16 -0.79 -2.89
N GLY A 119 5.60 -1.18 -4.09
CA GLY A 119 4.82 -2.02 -5.01
C GLY A 119 4.52 -3.44 -4.51
N TYR A 120 5.15 -3.86 -3.41
CA TYR A 120 5.05 -5.22 -2.84
C TYR A 120 4.71 -5.23 -1.35
N ASN A 121 4.61 -4.05 -0.71
CA ASN A 121 4.46 -3.89 0.72
C ASN A 121 5.53 -4.67 1.51
N HIS A 122 6.81 -4.39 1.27
CA HIS A 122 7.86 -5.10 2.01
C HIS A 122 7.79 -4.83 3.52
N PHE A 123 7.98 -5.90 4.30
CA PHE A 123 8.26 -5.85 5.72
C PHE A 123 9.75 -6.13 5.92
N VAL A 124 10.48 -5.18 6.49
CA VAL A 124 11.94 -5.27 6.59
C VAL A 124 12.37 -5.34 8.04
N CYS A 125 13.24 -6.29 8.36
CA CYS A 125 13.91 -6.35 9.65
C CYS A 125 15.41 -6.57 9.41
N PRO A 126 16.27 -5.57 9.70
CA PRO A 126 17.71 -5.68 9.48
C PRO A 126 18.36 -6.81 10.27
N ASP A 127 17.92 -7.05 11.51
CA ASP A 127 18.49 -8.06 12.40
C ASP A 127 18.10 -9.49 12.00
N PHE A 128 16.96 -9.63 11.33
CA PHE A 128 16.37 -10.91 10.93
C PHE A 128 15.91 -10.86 9.48
N PRO A 129 16.84 -10.78 8.50
CA PRO A 129 16.49 -10.59 7.10
C PRO A 129 15.75 -11.80 6.54
N ALA A 130 14.64 -11.53 5.84
CA ALA A 130 13.82 -12.51 5.14
C ALA A 130 13.05 -11.83 4.00
N HIS A 131 12.60 -12.63 3.02
CA HIS A 131 11.59 -12.18 2.07
C HIS A 131 10.27 -12.06 2.81
N SER A 132 9.83 -10.83 3.04
CA SER A 132 8.76 -10.55 3.99
C SER A 132 7.90 -9.40 3.48
N HIS A 133 6.61 -9.51 3.72
CA HIS A 133 5.61 -8.59 3.18
C HIS A 133 4.46 -8.44 4.17
N TRP A 134 3.68 -7.37 3.99
CA TRP A 134 2.51 -7.09 4.81
C TRP A 134 1.30 -6.71 3.95
N ARG A 135 0.11 -6.89 4.52
CA ARG A 135 -1.13 -6.37 3.94
C ARG A 135 -2.13 -6.02 5.05
N VAL A 136 -3.00 -5.07 4.74
CA VAL A 136 -4.17 -4.76 5.56
C VAL A 136 -5.27 -5.76 5.20
N GLU A 137 -5.94 -6.32 6.21
CA GLU A 137 -7.00 -7.32 6.06
C GLU A 137 -8.41 -6.70 6.09
N ASP A 138 -8.57 -5.52 6.68
CA ASP A 138 -9.86 -4.85 6.83
C ASP A 138 -9.76 -3.32 6.76
N ASP A 139 -10.89 -2.68 6.42
CA ASP A 139 -11.00 -1.23 6.20
C ASP A 139 -11.39 -0.45 7.48
N SER A 140 -11.26 -1.05 8.67
CA SER A 140 -11.67 -0.39 9.92
C SER A 140 -10.70 0.73 10.34
N PRO A 141 -11.10 1.63 11.26
CA PRO A 141 -10.19 2.61 11.84
C PRO A 141 -9.02 1.99 12.63
N THR A 142 -9.15 0.73 13.04
CA THR A 142 -8.11 -0.03 13.79
C THR A 142 -7.78 -1.31 13.00
N PRO A 143 -7.22 -1.18 11.80
CA PRO A 143 -7.18 -2.29 10.85
C PRO A 143 -6.26 -3.41 11.34
N THR A 144 -6.62 -4.62 10.99
CA THR A 144 -5.76 -5.80 11.14
C THR A 144 -4.73 -5.81 10.01
N VAL A 145 -3.46 -5.94 10.37
CA VAL A 145 -2.33 -6.10 9.47
C VAL A 145 -1.83 -7.53 9.57
N TYR A 146 -1.85 -8.23 8.45
CA TYR A 146 -1.14 -9.48 8.28
C TYR A 146 0.32 -9.20 7.91
N ILE A 147 1.24 -9.87 8.60
CA ILE A 147 2.68 -9.82 8.36
C ILE A 147 3.15 -11.23 8.03
N ASN A 148 3.70 -11.41 6.84
CA ASN A 148 4.49 -12.59 6.49
C ASN A 148 5.96 -12.25 6.75
N PHE A 149 6.54 -12.82 7.80
CA PHE A 149 7.94 -12.62 8.16
C PHE A 149 8.84 -13.76 7.63
N GLY A 150 8.50 -14.29 6.44
CA GLY A 150 9.21 -15.39 5.80
C GLY A 150 9.38 -16.58 6.73
N LYS A 151 10.63 -17.01 6.94
CA LYS A 151 10.98 -18.14 7.82
C LYS A 151 10.66 -17.91 9.31
N TYR A 152 10.39 -16.67 9.73
CA TYR A 152 10.08 -16.32 11.12
C TYR A 152 8.57 -16.35 11.44
N GLY A 153 7.75 -16.77 10.48
CA GLY A 153 6.33 -17.04 10.67
C GLY A 153 5.41 -15.93 10.17
N GLU A 154 4.11 -16.12 10.43
CA GLU A 154 3.04 -15.21 10.06
C GLU A 154 2.41 -14.60 11.31
N TYR A 155 2.03 -13.33 11.24
CA TYR A 155 1.46 -12.59 12.36
C TYR A 155 0.20 -11.86 11.93
N LEU A 156 -0.73 -11.71 12.86
CA LEU A 156 -1.87 -10.81 12.75
C LEU A 156 -1.76 -9.81 13.89
N VAL A 157 -1.65 -8.53 13.55
CA VAL A 157 -1.57 -7.43 14.51
C VAL A 157 -2.64 -6.39 14.20
N LYS A 158 -3.24 -5.82 15.23
CA LYS A 158 -4.26 -4.78 15.11
C LYS A 158 -3.62 -3.44 15.45
N LEU A 159 -3.74 -2.46 14.55
CA LEU A 159 -3.25 -1.10 14.79
C LEU A 159 -4.18 -0.36 15.75
N SER A 160 -3.61 0.53 16.57
CA SER A 160 -4.36 1.61 17.22
C SER A 160 -4.93 2.56 16.16
N GLU A 161 -5.96 3.33 16.53
CA GLU A 161 -6.68 4.20 15.58
C GLU A 161 -5.78 5.28 14.97
N ASP A 162 -4.83 5.78 15.76
CA ASP A 162 -3.81 6.75 15.33
C ASP A 162 -2.60 6.09 14.64
N GLY A 163 -2.54 4.76 14.62
CA GLY A 163 -1.43 3.97 14.11
C GLY A 163 -0.10 4.22 14.82
N SER A 164 -0.12 4.62 16.10
CA SER A 164 1.09 4.76 16.91
C SER A 164 1.54 3.44 17.54
N GLU A 165 0.63 2.49 17.71
CA GLU A 165 0.86 1.19 18.34
C GLU A 165 0.18 0.06 17.56
N PHE A 166 0.64 -1.18 17.79
CA PHE A 166 -0.13 -2.37 17.44
C PHE A 166 0.02 -3.45 18.49
N GLU A 167 -0.94 -4.36 18.52
CA GLU A 167 -0.87 -5.59 19.30
C GLU A 167 -1.44 -6.78 18.54
N GLY A 168 -0.94 -7.97 18.80
CA GLY A 168 -1.39 -9.17 18.12
C GLY A 168 -0.58 -10.39 18.50
N ALA A 169 -0.52 -11.37 17.61
CA ALA A 169 0.20 -12.61 17.86
C ALA A 169 0.59 -13.31 16.55
N ALA A 170 1.38 -14.38 16.70
CA ALA A 170 1.56 -15.33 15.61
C ALA A 170 0.20 -15.90 15.19
N LYS A 171 0.00 -16.03 13.87
CA LYS A 171 -1.25 -16.52 13.30
C LYS A 171 -1.51 -17.96 13.75
N GLY A 172 -2.65 -18.17 14.40
CA GLY A 172 -3.02 -19.47 14.96
C GLY A 172 -2.43 -19.79 16.35
N ASP A 173 -1.59 -18.90 16.91
CA ASP A 173 -1.01 -19.06 18.25
C ASP A 173 -1.06 -17.74 19.04
N PRO A 174 -2.18 -17.45 19.73
CA PRO A 174 -2.34 -16.25 20.53
C PRO A 174 -1.34 -16.10 21.70
N SER A 175 -0.72 -17.20 22.14
CA SER A 175 0.27 -17.18 23.23
C SER A 175 1.58 -16.52 22.79
N ASN A 176 1.87 -16.56 21.50
CA ASN A 176 3.04 -15.98 20.87
C ASN A 176 2.76 -14.53 20.45
N TRP A 177 2.50 -13.69 21.45
CA TRP A 177 2.09 -12.30 21.28
C TRP A 177 3.17 -11.40 20.67
N ARG A 178 2.74 -10.33 19.99
CA ARG A 178 3.58 -9.24 19.47
C ARG A 178 2.96 -7.90 19.82
N LYS A 179 3.81 -6.92 20.09
CA LYS A 179 3.42 -5.51 20.22
C LYS A 179 4.31 -4.65 19.34
N GLY A 180 3.86 -3.44 19.04
CA GLY A 180 4.61 -2.50 18.24
C GLY A 180 4.44 -1.09 18.73
N LYS A 181 5.52 -0.31 18.64
CA LYS A 181 5.48 1.14 18.83
C LYS A 181 6.14 1.83 17.65
N ARG A 182 5.43 2.78 17.04
CA ARG A 182 5.93 3.55 15.90
C ARG A 182 7.06 4.47 16.35
N LEU A 183 8.17 4.42 15.62
CA LEU A 183 9.37 5.23 15.84
C LEU A 183 9.41 6.46 14.92
N GLY A 184 8.68 6.41 13.80
CA GLY A 184 8.59 7.51 12.84
C GLY A 184 8.46 7.01 11.41
N ASN A 185 8.88 7.85 10.46
CA ASN A 185 8.96 7.49 9.05
C ASN A 185 10.28 6.75 8.78
N SER A 186 10.27 5.78 7.87
CA SER A 186 11.48 5.11 7.41
C SER A 186 12.28 5.97 6.45
N ASP A 187 13.61 5.93 6.60
CA ASP A 187 14.54 6.53 5.65
C ASP A 187 14.66 5.65 4.40
N THR A 188 13.58 5.62 3.63
CA THR A 188 13.46 4.88 2.37
C THR A 188 14.36 5.41 1.25
N SER A 189 15.17 6.43 1.52
CA SER A 189 16.21 6.96 0.62
C SER A 189 17.37 5.97 0.44
N ALA A 190 17.53 5.03 1.38
CA ALA A 190 18.56 4.01 1.34
C ALA A 190 17.95 2.63 1.05
N VAL A 191 18.74 1.78 0.40
CA VAL A 191 18.53 0.34 0.16
C VAL A 191 18.04 -0.05 -1.25
N HIS A 192 19.05 -0.07 -2.12
CA HIS A 192 19.47 -1.14 -3.05
C HIS A 192 18.61 -1.53 -4.26
N GLU A 193 19.09 -1.04 -5.41
CA GLU A 193 19.17 -1.78 -6.67
C GLU A 193 19.69 -3.20 -6.41
N HIS A 194 18.81 -4.18 -6.38
CA HIS A 194 19.16 -5.52 -6.82
C HIS A 194 18.14 -5.91 -7.89
N ASP A 195 18.59 -5.78 -9.13
CA ASP A 195 17.98 -6.39 -10.30
C ASP A 195 17.76 -7.89 -10.02
N HIS A 196 16.54 -8.35 -10.28
CA HIS A 196 16.22 -9.74 -10.52
C HIS A 196 15.77 -9.88 -11.97
#